data_AF-A0A4Z1PGU3-F1
#
_entry.id   AF-A0A4Z1PGU3-F1
#
_cell.length_a   1.000
_cell.length_b   1.000
_cell.length_c   1.000
_cell.angle_alpha   90.00
_cell.angle_beta   90.00
_cell.angle_gamma   90.00
#
_symmetry.space_group_name_H-M   'P 1'
#
loop_
_entity.id
_entity.type
_entity.pdbx_description
1 polymer ?
#
loop_
_entity_poly.entity_id
_entity_poly.type
_entity_poly.pdbx_seq_one_letter_code
_entity_poly.pdbx_strand_id
1 'polypeptide(L)'
;MAPATTDSLTQLQDCFDQLLTQMFASIRYIDTHHPYSQIEGQSDQSPATTAITQPQPPTQTTLPIHPSSNAISDPAQPPPPPPPRTEAEIRFTSRPAFRPTLQELAQDLVLKEQQIEYLIDTLPGIGTSQLSQEARIRELEQELKDVSEERKKWVVVQEDLVDKVEGVIKGIRRV
;
A
#
# COMPACT_ATOMS: atom_id res chain seq x y z
N MET A 1 -17.21 -10.65 21.80
CA MET A 1 -16.45 -10.69 20.53
C MET A 1 -15.36 -9.62 20.63
N ALA A 2 -14.19 -9.95 21.21
CA ALA A 2 -13.07 -9.01 21.33
C ALA A 2 -11.73 -9.65 20.88
N PRO A 3 -11.55 -9.93 19.57
CA PRO A 3 -10.24 -10.32 19.04
C PRO A 3 -9.45 -9.19 18.35
N ALA A 4 -9.91 -7.92 18.40
CA ALA A 4 -9.32 -6.86 17.57
C ALA A 4 -8.14 -6.10 18.21
N THR A 5 -7.91 -6.23 19.53
CA THR A 5 -7.05 -5.31 20.28
C THR A 5 -5.55 -5.61 20.16
N THR A 6 -5.18 -6.87 19.97
CA THR A 6 -3.78 -7.27 19.79
C THR A 6 -3.29 -7.00 18.37
N ASP A 7 -4.21 -7.06 17.40
CA ASP A 7 -3.92 -6.80 15.99
C ASP A 7 -3.48 -5.34 15.76
N SER A 8 -4.05 -4.39 16.51
CA SER A 8 -3.74 -2.95 16.39
C SER A 8 -2.28 -2.61 16.72
N LEU A 9 -1.70 -3.26 17.74
CA LEU A 9 -0.30 -3.01 18.12
C LEU A 9 0.66 -3.61 17.08
N THR A 10 0.35 -4.80 16.57
CA THR A 10 1.11 -5.43 15.48
C THR A 10 1.00 -4.58 14.21
N GLN A 11 -0.19 -4.09 13.89
CA GLN A 11 -0.44 -3.20 12.75
C GLN A 11 0.34 -1.88 12.87
N LEU A 12 0.46 -1.32 14.08
CA LEU A 12 1.28 -0.13 14.32
C LEU A 12 2.77 -0.43 14.07
N GLN A 13 3.26 -1.58 14.51
CA GLN A 13 4.64 -2.02 14.24
C GLN A 13 4.89 -2.16 12.74
N ASP A 14 4.02 -2.87 12.03
CA ASP A 14 4.11 -3.03 10.57
C ASP A 14 4.06 -1.68 9.83
N CYS A 15 3.22 -0.75 10.31
CA CYS A 15 3.10 0.59 9.72
C CYS A 15 4.37 1.41 9.93
N PHE A 16 5.01 1.30 11.10
CA PHE A 16 6.27 1.96 11.40
C PHE A 16 7.43 1.40 10.57
N ASP A 17 7.50 0.07 10.40
CA ASP A 17 8.50 -0.58 9.55
C ASP A 17 8.35 -0.20 8.08
N GLN A 18 7.11 -0.09 7.59
CA GLN A 18 6.82 0.44 6.26
C GLN A 18 7.25 1.90 6.10
N LEU A 19 6.99 2.76 7.10
CA LEU A 19 7.41 4.15 7.10
C LEU A 19 8.93 4.27 6.99
N LEU A 20 9.68 3.53 7.80
CA LEU A 20 11.15 3.53 7.75
C LEU A 20 11.70 3.05 6.40
N THR A 21 11.11 1.98 5.87
CA THR A 21 11.47 1.45 4.54
C THR A 21 11.25 2.49 3.45
N GLN A 22 10.12 3.20 3.51
CA GLN A 22 9.76 4.26 2.58
C GLN A 22 10.68 5.48 2.73
N MET A 23 11.01 5.88 3.96
CA MET A 23 11.99 6.96 4.21
C MET A 23 13.35 6.62 3.60
N PHE A 24 13.85 5.40 3.81
CA PHE A 24 15.12 4.96 3.21
C PHE A 24 15.06 4.96 1.68
N ALA A 25 13.98 4.42 1.10
CA ALA A 25 13.77 4.43 -0.34
C ALA A 25 13.71 5.87 -0.90
N SER A 26 13.10 6.81 -0.15
CA SER A 26 13.02 8.21 -0.53
C SER A 26 14.37 8.91 -0.58
N ILE A 27 15.20 8.70 0.44
CA ILE A 27 16.55 9.25 0.50
C ILE A 27 17.39 8.68 -0.64
N ARG A 28 17.30 7.36 -0.88
CA ARG A 28 18.00 6.73 -2.01
C ARG A 28 17.52 7.25 -3.37
N TYR A 29 16.22 7.47 -3.54
CA TYR A 29 15.68 8.03 -4.77
C TYR A 29 16.22 9.44 -5.02
N ILE A 30 16.24 10.29 -3.99
CA ILE A 30 16.81 11.64 -4.06
C ILE A 30 18.30 11.57 -4.42
N ASP A 31 19.08 10.75 -3.72
CA ASP A 31 20.52 10.60 -3.95
C ASP A 31 20.85 10.14 -5.38
N THR A 32 20.03 9.26 -5.95
CA THR A 32 20.31 8.65 -7.25
C THR A 32 19.70 9.37 -8.45
N HIS A 33 18.64 10.16 -8.25
CA HIS A 33 17.88 10.79 -9.33
C HIS A 33 17.82 12.32 -9.24
N HIS A 34 18.52 12.95 -8.29
CA HIS A 34 18.55 14.41 -8.23
C HIS A 34 19.13 14.99 -9.53
N PRO A 35 18.50 16.03 -10.12
CA PRO A 35 19.08 16.72 -11.26
C PRO A 35 20.37 17.46 -10.84
N TYR A 36 21.32 17.59 -11.77
CA TYR A 36 22.49 18.46 -11.56
C TYR A 36 22.05 19.91 -11.37
N SER A 37 22.65 20.61 -10.42
CA SER A 37 22.43 22.04 -10.22
C SER A 37 23.07 22.84 -11.35
N GLN A 38 22.33 23.80 -11.90
CA GLN A 38 22.90 24.82 -12.80
C GLN A 38 23.49 25.94 -11.94
N ILE A 39 24.82 26.08 -11.97
CA ILE A 39 25.54 27.17 -11.31
C ILE A 39 25.74 28.29 -12.33
N GLU A 40 25.32 29.50 -11.97
CA GLU A 40 25.41 30.68 -12.82
C GLU A 40 26.88 30.95 -13.20
N GLY A 41 27.21 30.86 -14.50
CA GLY A 41 28.58 31.01 -15.01
C GLY A 41 29.34 29.71 -15.30
N GLN A 42 28.77 28.52 -15.03
CA GLN A 42 29.38 27.24 -15.40
C GLN A 42 28.57 26.52 -16.48
N SER A 43 29.27 25.89 -17.44
CA SER A 43 28.67 25.02 -18.46
C SER A 43 27.91 23.87 -17.80
N ASP A 44 26.73 23.54 -18.33
CA ASP A 44 25.90 22.43 -17.84
C ASP A 44 26.71 21.12 -17.87
N GLN A 45 27.02 20.58 -16.68
CA GLN A 45 27.78 19.34 -16.52
C GLN A 45 26.90 18.08 -16.60
N SER A 46 25.62 18.25 -16.95
CA SER A 46 24.75 17.13 -17.30
C SER A 46 25.45 16.24 -18.35
N PRO A 47 25.51 14.90 -18.17
CA PRO A 47 26.04 14.02 -19.20
C PRO A 47 25.28 14.28 -20.49
N ALA A 48 25.97 14.82 -21.50
CA ALA A 48 25.35 15.05 -22.79
C ALA A 48 24.92 13.69 -23.35
N THR A 49 23.62 13.41 -23.36
CA THR A 49 23.09 12.45 -24.33
C THR A 49 23.46 13.05 -25.67
N THR A 50 24.37 12.40 -26.38
CA THR A 50 24.75 12.74 -27.75
C THR A 50 23.48 12.73 -28.58
N ALA A 51 22.82 13.88 -28.65
CA ALA A 51 21.85 14.19 -29.67
C ALA A 51 22.62 14.09 -30.98
N ILE A 52 22.34 13.02 -31.72
CA ILE A 52 22.67 12.90 -33.13
C ILE A 52 21.93 14.04 -33.83
N THR A 53 22.55 15.21 -33.90
CA THR A 53 22.11 16.32 -34.75
C THR A 53 23.35 16.96 -35.34
N GLN A 54 23.83 16.31 -36.40
CA GLN A 54 24.68 16.94 -37.43
C GLN A 54 23.84 17.95 -38.24
N PRO A 55 24.46 18.85 -39.03
CA PRO A 55 24.48 20.31 -38.85
C PRO A 55 23.37 21.07 -39.61
N GLN A 56 23.15 22.33 -39.22
CA GLN A 56 22.28 23.31 -39.89
C GLN A 56 22.52 23.46 -41.40
N PRO A 57 21.50 23.91 -42.15
CA PRO A 57 21.72 24.84 -43.26
C PRO A 57 20.89 26.14 -43.16
N PRO A 58 21.34 27.24 -43.80
CA PRO A 58 20.76 28.57 -43.68
C PRO A 58 19.53 28.79 -44.59
N THR A 59 18.78 29.84 -44.26
CA THR A 59 17.58 30.41 -44.90
C THR A 59 17.60 30.63 -46.43
N GLN A 60 16.39 30.51 -47.02
CA GLN A 60 15.78 31.21 -48.19
C GLN A 60 15.62 30.52 -49.59
N THR A 61 14.32 30.35 -49.95
CA THR A 61 13.63 30.62 -51.24
C THR A 61 13.67 29.63 -52.44
N THR A 62 12.45 29.37 -52.96
CA THR A 62 11.99 28.96 -54.32
C THR A 62 11.64 27.47 -54.61
N LEU A 63 10.36 27.23 -54.92
CA LEU A 63 9.79 26.10 -55.69
C LEU A 63 10.37 26.04 -57.11
N PRO A 64 10.49 24.87 -57.81
CA PRO A 64 9.32 24.13 -58.34
C PRO A 64 9.43 22.57 -58.54
N ILE A 65 8.28 21.88 -58.35
CA ILE A 65 7.61 20.84 -59.18
C ILE A 65 8.34 19.54 -59.69
N HIS A 66 7.91 18.37 -59.11
CA HIS A 66 7.63 16.99 -59.65
C HIS A 66 8.76 16.03 -60.16
N PRO A 67 8.54 14.67 -60.27
CA PRO A 67 7.66 13.73 -59.52
C PRO A 67 8.25 12.31 -59.19
N SER A 68 7.53 11.54 -58.34
CA SER A 68 7.43 10.05 -58.21
C SER A 68 8.67 9.21 -57.82
N SER A 69 8.63 8.38 -56.76
CA SER A 69 7.96 7.07 -56.82
C SER A 69 7.72 6.44 -55.43
N ASN A 70 6.57 5.77 -55.35
CA ASN A 70 6.01 5.02 -54.22
C ASN A 70 6.50 3.56 -54.24
N ALA A 71 6.88 2.95 -53.11
CA ALA A 71 6.91 1.49 -52.90
C ALA A 71 6.87 1.18 -51.40
N ILE A 72 5.67 0.99 -50.82
CA ILE A 72 5.07 -0.29 -50.40
C ILE A 72 5.60 -0.83 -49.06
N SER A 73 4.71 -0.81 -48.07
CA SER A 73 4.83 -1.43 -46.75
C SER A 73 4.41 -2.90 -46.80
N ASP A 74 5.22 -3.78 -46.22
CA ASP A 74 4.90 -5.20 -46.01
C ASP A 74 4.41 -5.41 -44.55
N PRO A 75 3.20 -5.95 -44.29
CA PRO A 75 2.58 -6.00 -42.96
C PRO A 75 2.71 -7.37 -42.23
N ALA A 76 3.88 -8.02 -42.25
CA ALA A 76 4.01 -9.38 -41.68
C ALA A 76 5.22 -9.64 -40.77
N GLN A 77 5.61 -8.69 -39.91
CA GLN A 77 6.66 -8.95 -38.90
C GLN A 77 6.15 -8.65 -37.46
N PRO A 78 6.18 -9.62 -36.53
CA PRO A 78 5.91 -9.38 -35.11
C PRO A 78 6.91 -8.37 -34.55
N PRO A 79 6.50 -7.43 -33.67
CA PRO A 79 7.42 -6.48 -33.07
C PRO A 79 8.49 -7.22 -32.25
N PRO A 80 9.78 -6.87 -32.38
CA PRO A 80 10.83 -7.48 -31.58
C PRO A 80 10.60 -7.16 -30.09
N PRO A 81 10.91 -8.09 -29.16
CA PRO A 81 10.78 -7.84 -27.73
C PRO A 81 11.68 -6.67 -27.30
N PRO A 82 11.24 -5.82 -26.37
CA PRO A 82 12.03 -4.67 -25.93
C PRO A 82 13.35 -5.16 -25.28
N PRO A 83 14.50 -4.51 -25.57
CA PRO A 83 15.76 -4.86 -24.96
C PRO A 83 15.73 -4.62 -23.44
N PRO A 84 16.56 -5.32 -22.65
CA PRO A 84 16.70 -5.06 -21.22
C PRO A 84 17.19 -3.63 -21.03
N ARG A 85 16.39 -2.79 -20.36
CA ARG A 85 16.77 -1.40 -20.04
C ARG A 85 18.05 -1.41 -19.22
N THR A 86 19.08 -0.75 -19.72
CA THR A 86 20.36 -0.63 -19.03
C THR A 86 20.25 0.43 -17.93
N GLU A 87 20.99 0.28 -16.83
CA GLU A 87 20.94 1.16 -15.65
C GLU A 87 21.11 2.67 -15.97
N ALA A 88 21.76 3.00 -17.09
CA ALA A 88 21.90 4.37 -17.59
C ALA A 88 20.58 4.98 -18.12
N GLU A 89 19.64 4.16 -18.61
CA GLU A 89 18.34 4.60 -19.14
C GLU A 89 17.36 4.95 -18.01
N ILE A 90 17.50 4.28 -16.85
CA ILE A 90 16.77 4.61 -15.61
C ILE A 90 17.24 5.96 -15.05
N ARG A 91 18.55 6.24 -15.10
CA ARG A 91 19.14 7.51 -14.62
C ARG A 91 18.73 8.74 -15.44
N PHE A 92 18.43 8.58 -16.73
CA PHE A 92 18.17 9.70 -17.65
C PHE A 92 16.70 9.97 -17.98
N THR A 93 15.81 9.01 -17.74
CA THR A 93 14.36 9.21 -17.96
C THR A 93 13.68 10.03 -16.86
N SER A 94 14.37 10.34 -15.76
CA SER A 94 13.80 10.95 -14.54
C SER A 94 13.77 12.48 -14.50
N ARG A 95 14.46 13.21 -15.41
CA ARG A 95 14.58 14.68 -15.29
C ARG A 95 13.25 15.44 -15.23
N PRO A 96 12.22 15.16 -16.08
CA PRO A 96 10.92 15.83 -15.96
C PRO A 96 10.03 15.23 -14.87
N ALA A 97 10.32 14.02 -14.38
CA ALA A 97 9.48 13.30 -13.43
C ALA A 97 9.95 13.41 -11.96
N PHE A 98 11.17 13.88 -11.70
CA PHE A 98 11.76 13.91 -10.35
C PHE A 98 10.93 14.72 -9.33
N ARG A 99 10.51 15.93 -9.71
CA ARG A 99 9.71 16.81 -8.83
C ARG A 99 8.31 16.24 -8.54
N PRO A 100 7.52 15.79 -9.52
CA PRO A 100 6.24 15.17 -9.23
C PRO A 100 6.38 13.87 -8.42
N THR A 101 7.39 13.03 -8.69
CA THR A 101 7.64 11.83 -7.87
C THR A 101 8.04 12.16 -6.43
N LEU A 102 8.84 13.20 -6.22
CA LEU A 102 9.16 13.67 -4.87
C LEU A 102 7.92 14.15 -4.11
N GLN A 103 6.99 14.81 -4.81
CA GLN A 103 5.74 15.28 -4.22
C GLN A 103 4.81 14.11 -3.86
N GLU A 104 4.70 13.11 -4.72
CA GLU A 104 3.96 11.86 -4.45
C GLU A 104 4.52 11.13 -3.22
N LEU A 105 5.84 11.01 -3.15
CA LEU A 105 6.52 10.36 -2.06
C LEU A 105 6.38 11.10 -0.72
N ALA A 106 6.43 12.43 -0.75
CA ALA A 106 6.17 13.25 0.42
C ALA A 106 4.70 13.15 0.88
N GLN A 107 3.75 13.12 -0.07
CA GLN A 107 2.33 12.96 0.24
C GLN A 107 2.06 11.60 0.90
N ASP A 108 2.64 10.52 0.38
CA ASP A 108 2.46 9.19 0.94
C ASP A 108 3.07 9.08 2.35
N LEU A 109 4.22 9.72 2.59
CA LEU A 109 4.82 9.77 3.93
C LEU A 109 3.93 10.49 4.94
N VAL A 110 3.32 11.61 4.56
CA VAL A 110 2.39 12.36 5.42
C VAL A 110 1.11 11.56 5.70
N LEU A 111 0.59 10.86 4.70
CA LEU A 111 -0.58 9.99 4.88
C LEU A 111 -0.27 8.82 5.82
N LYS A 112 0.94 8.24 5.71
CA LYS A 112 1.41 7.20 6.63
C LYS A 112 1.58 7.71 8.05
N GLU A 113 2.09 8.92 8.24
CA GLU A 113 2.17 9.56 9.56
C GLU A 113 0.78 9.75 10.18
N GLN A 114 -0.19 10.27 9.42
CA GLN A 114 -1.58 10.41 9.88
C GLN A 114 -2.21 9.06 10.22
N GLN A 115 -1.91 8.02 9.43
CA GLN A 115 -2.37 6.67 9.72
C GLN A 115 -1.80 6.15 11.05
N ILE A 116 -0.51 6.43 11.33
CA ILE A 116 0.15 6.08 12.59
C ILE A 116 -0.49 6.82 13.76
N GLU A 117 -0.76 8.12 13.63
CA GLU A 117 -1.45 8.91 14.67
C GLU A 117 -2.84 8.34 14.98
N TYR A 118 -3.62 8.05 13.93
CA TYR A 118 -4.93 7.44 14.11
C TYR A 118 -4.85 6.05 14.77
N LEU A 119 -3.87 5.24 14.40
CA LEU A 119 -3.63 3.93 15.04
C LEU A 119 -3.29 4.09 16.52
N ILE A 120 -2.46 5.08 16.88
CA ILE A 120 -2.11 5.39 18.26
C ILE A 120 -3.36 5.81 19.05
N ASP A 121 -4.19 6.68 18.49
CA ASP A 121 -5.42 7.17 19.14
C ASP A 121 -6.49 6.08 19.30
N THR A 122 -6.48 5.08 18.41
CA THR A 122 -7.39 3.93 18.48
C THR A 122 -6.84 2.77 19.30
N LEU A 123 -5.63 2.89 19.86
CA LEU A 123 -5.07 1.84 20.69
C LEU A 123 -5.98 1.58 21.91
N PRO A 124 -6.44 0.33 22.09
CA PRO A 124 -7.33 -0.01 23.17
C PRO A 124 -6.62 0.07 24.51
N GLY A 125 -7.25 0.73 25.48
CA GLY A 125 -6.69 0.86 26.83
C GLY A 125 -5.70 2.02 27.02
N ILE A 126 -5.44 2.83 25.99
CA ILE A 126 -4.69 4.09 26.18
C ILE A 126 -5.42 5.00 27.17
N GLY A 127 -4.68 5.60 28.10
CA GLY A 127 -5.24 6.48 29.12
C GLY A 127 -5.96 5.81 30.29
N THR A 128 -6.10 4.48 30.31
CA THR A 128 -6.65 3.75 31.47
C THR A 128 -5.53 3.27 32.39
N SER A 129 -5.70 3.44 33.71
CA SER A 129 -4.72 2.94 34.67
C SER A 129 -4.80 1.42 34.79
N GLN A 130 -3.66 0.78 35.06
CA GLN A 130 -3.59 -0.67 35.27
C GLN A 130 -4.57 -1.13 36.36
N LEU A 131 -4.70 -0.40 37.46
CA LEU A 131 -5.64 -0.72 38.53
C LEU A 131 -7.10 -0.70 38.04
N SER A 132 -7.47 0.25 37.18
CA SER A 132 -8.81 0.30 36.59
C SER A 132 -9.04 -0.86 35.63
N GLN A 133 -8.01 -1.24 34.85
CA GLN A 133 -8.07 -2.40 33.95
C GLN A 133 -8.24 -3.69 34.74
N GLU A 134 -7.46 -3.91 35.80
CA GLU A 134 -7.55 -5.08 36.67
C GLU A 134 -8.89 -5.17 37.39
N ALA A 135 -9.43 -4.05 37.89
CA ALA A 135 -10.75 -4.01 38.49
C ALA A 135 -11.84 -4.40 37.48
N ARG A 136 -11.74 -3.88 36.25
CA ARG A 136 -12.65 -4.21 35.16
C ARG A 136 -12.56 -5.68 34.76
N ILE A 137 -11.36 -6.27 34.76
CA ILE A 137 -11.16 -7.71 34.49
C ILE A 137 -11.88 -8.54 35.54
N ARG A 138 -11.70 -8.24 36.84
CA ARG A 138 -12.37 -9.00 37.92
C ARG A 138 -13.90 -8.88 37.87
N GLU A 139 -14.41 -7.70 37.52
CA GLU A 139 -15.85 -7.49 37.32
C GLU A 139 -16.38 -8.39 36.18
N LEU A 140 -15.71 -8.38 35.03
CA LEU A 140 -16.10 -9.19 33.87
C LEU A 140 -15.96 -10.69 34.14
N GLU A 141 -14.96 -11.13 34.90
CA GLU A 141 -14.81 -12.52 35.33
C GLU A 141 -15.98 -12.99 36.18
N GLN A 142 -16.46 -12.14 37.09
CA GLN A 142 -17.61 -12.43 37.94
C GLN A 142 -18.90 -12.49 37.11
N GLU A 143 -19.12 -11.53 36.22
CA GLU A 143 -20.28 -11.52 35.30
C GLU A 143 -20.28 -12.77 34.40
N LEU A 144 -19.11 -13.14 33.85
CA LEU A 144 -18.95 -14.33 33.03
C LEU A 144 -19.33 -15.59 33.82
N LYS A 145 -18.91 -15.68 35.08
CA LYS A 145 -19.24 -16.80 35.96
C LYS A 145 -20.75 -16.90 36.15
N ASP A 146 -21.42 -15.80 36.47
CA ASP A 146 -22.86 -15.80 36.74
C ASP A 146 -23.66 -16.20 35.50
N VAL A 147 -23.31 -15.63 34.33
CA VAL A 147 -23.91 -16.01 33.03
C VAL A 147 -23.64 -17.48 32.69
N SER A 148 -22.46 -18.00 33.02
CA SER A 148 -22.14 -19.42 32.76
C SER A 148 -22.97 -20.37 33.64
N GLU A 149 -23.22 -20.00 34.89
CA GLU A 149 -24.07 -20.78 35.80
C GLU A 149 -25.53 -20.75 35.35
N GLU A 150 -26.01 -19.60 34.89
CA GLU A 150 -27.35 -19.49 34.32
C GLU A 150 -27.48 -20.34 33.06
N ARG A 151 -26.52 -20.25 32.13
CA ARG A 151 -26.47 -21.10 30.94
C ARG A 151 -26.52 -22.58 31.31
N LYS A 152 -25.78 -23.00 32.36
CA LYS A 152 -25.80 -24.39 32.83
C LYS A 152 -27.18 -24.82 33.30
N LYS A 153 -27.91 -23.96 34.03
CA LYS A 153 -29.29 -24.25 34.46
C LYS A 153 -30.23 -24.41 33.27
N TRP A 154 -30.15 -23.52 32.29
CA TRP A 154 -30.97 -23.59 31.08
C TRP A 154 -30.67 -24.82 30.22
N VAL A 155 -29.40 -25.24 30.14
CA VAL A 155 -29.02 -26.47 29.45
C VAL A 155 -29.66 -27.69 30.10
N VAL A 156 -29.68 -27.77 31.44
CA VAL A 156 -30.35 -28.89 32.14
C VAL A 156 -31.85 -28.91 31.87
N VAL A 157 -32.52 -27.75 31.87
CA VAL A 157 -33.94 -27.66 31.53
C VAL A 157 -34.18 -28.05 30.08
N GLN A 158 -33.28 -27.66 29.17
CA GLN A 158 -33.32 -28.04 27.77
C GLN A 158 -33.19 -29.55 27.59
N GLU A 159 -32.25 -30.21 28.29
CA GLU A 159 -32.07 -31.67 28.25
C GLU A 159 -33.34 -32.40 28.73
N ASP A 160 -33.91 -32.01 29.86
CA ASP A 160 -35.16 -32.59 30.37
C ASP A 160 -36.34 -32.41 29.40
N LEU A 161 -36.42 -31.27 28.71
CA LEU A 161 -37.47 -31.03 27.71
C LEU A 161 -37.26 -31.88 26.45
N VAL A 162 -36.01 -32.07 26.02
CA VAL A 162 -35.67 -32.98 24.91
C VAL A 162 -36.04 -34.42 25.26
N ASP A 163 -35.73 -34.89 26.47
CA ASP A 163 -36.08 -36.23 26.93
C ASP A 163 -37.59 -36.47 26.92
N LYS A 164 -38.38 -35.47 27.37
CA LYS A 164 -39.85 -35.52 27.31
C LYS A 164 -40.37 -35.63 25.88
N VAL A 165 -39.83 -34.85 24.95
CA VAL A 165 -40.21 -34.89 23.53
C VAL A 165 -39.80 -36.24 22.91
N GLU A 166 -38.61 -36.76 23.22
CA GLU A 166 -38.17 -38.07 22.76
C GLU A 166 -39.12 -39.18 23.24
N GLY A 167 -39.58 -39.10 24.49
CA GLY A 167 -40.57 -40.02 25.06
C GLY A 167 -41.89 -40.03 24.28
N VAL A 168 -42.41 -38.85 23.93
CA VAL A 168 -43.65 -38.73 23.12
C VAL A 168 -43.45 -39.30 21.71
N ILE A 169 -42.32 -39.01 21.06
CA ILE A 169 -42.00 -39.53 19.72
C ILE A 169 -41.87 -41.05 19.74
N LYS A 170 -41.19 -41.62 20.74
CA LYS A 170 -41.08 -43.08 20.91
C LYS A 170 -42.45 -43.73 21.16
N GLY A 171 -43.32 -43.07 21.92
CA GLY A 171 -44.69 -43.51 22.18
C GLY A 171 -45.54 -43.61 20.91
N ILE A 172 -45.49 -42.58 20.05
CA ILE A 172 -46.23 -42.54 18.77
C ILE A 172 -45.73 -43.61 17.79
N ARG A 173 -44.44 -43.89 17.74
CA ARG A 173 -43.87 -44.92 16.85
C ARG A 173 -44.31 -46.35 17.22
N ARG A 174 -44.68 -46.59 18.48
CA ARG A 174 -44.93 -47.95 19.02
C ARG A 174 -46.39 -48.39 18.91
N VAL A 175 -47.29 -47.47 18.54
CA VAL A 175 -48.71 -47.71 18.20
C VAL A 175 -48.83 -47.84 16.69
#